data_AF-A0A382ISI2-F1
#
_entry.id   AF-A0A382ISI2-F1
#
_cell.length_a   1.000
_cell.length_b   1.000
_cell.length_c   1.000
_cell.angle_alpha   90.00
_cell.angle_beta   90.00
_cell.angle_gamma   90.00
#
_symmetry.space_group_name_H-M   'P 1'
#
loop_
_entity.id
_entity.type
_entity.pdbx_description
1 polymer ?
#
loop_
_entity_poly.entity_id
_entity_poly.type
_entity_poly.pdbx_seq_one_letter_code
_entity_poly.pdbx_strand_id
1 'polypeptide(L)'
;MSDQSKPFFRADHVGSLLRPQKLLEARASWKGGKLTFEALQNIEDEAIREVVKLQENVGLKAITDGEFRRENWWIDFISQIEGIVISEPDVSSEFKTDGGKGSGYIPKVVKTVSKITHNRSILDRDFETLLKHTKETPKVTIPSPTRIHFHGGRTAVDLETYPDLSSFWSDIARFYQDEIAALEQKGCRYIQIDDPVLTYFLDDRMRNNLQDIGENPDTLINIYANLLNDCIKNRRNDTYLTM
;
A
#
# COMPACT_ATOMS: atom_id res chain seq x y z
N MET A 1 5.23 7.74 -34.34
CA MET A 1 3.97 8.07 -33.63
C MET A 1 4.24 7.84 -32.17
N SER A 2 4.16 8.86 -31.32
CA SER A 2 4.36 8.67 -29.88
C SER A 2 3.25 7.76 -29.36
N ASP A 3 3.62 6.67 -28.72
CA ASP A 3 2.72 5.78 -28.00
C ASP A 3 1.87 6.61 -27.02
N GLN A 4 0.60 6.86 -27.39
CA GLN A 4 -0.36 7.66 -26.62
C GLN A 4 -0.93 6.89 -25.41
N SER A 5 -0.43 5.68 -25.11
CA SER A 5 -0.91 4.86 -24.00
C SER A 5 -0.37 5.28 -22.63
N LYS A 6 0.67 6.12 -22.56
CA LYS A 6 1.25 6.57 -21.29
C LYS A 6 0.78 7.98 -20.95
N PRO A 7 0.20 8.22 -19.76
CA PRO A 7 0.14 9.54 -19.16
C PRO A 7 1.57 10.04 -18.97
N PHE A 8 2.14 10.71 -19.98
CA PHE A 8 3.48 11.25 -19.90
C PHE A 8 3.42 12.63 -19.23
N PHE A 9 3.40 12.62 -17.91
CA PHE A 9 3.54 13.84 -17.12
C PHE A 9 5.02 14.12 -16.87
N ARG A 10 5.49 15.30 -17.27
CA ARG A 10 6.85 15.75 -16.92
C ARG A 10 6.99 16.11 -15.44
N ALA A 11 5.87 16.51 -14.83
CA ALA A 11 5.76 16.80 -13.41
C ALA A 11 4.74 15.82 -12.82
N ASP A 12 5.24 14.89 -12.00
CA ASP A 12 4.49 13.87 -11.28
C ASP A 12 5.03 13.80 -9.84
N HIS A 13 4.25 13.26 -8.92
CA HIS A 13 4.64 13.12 -7.52
C HIS A 13 4.20 11.76 -6.95
N VAL A 14 4.85 11.33 -5.87
CA VAL A 14 4.71 9.96 -5.37
C VAL A 14 3.30 9.65 -4.87
N GLY A 15 2.66 10.56 -4.13
CA GLY A 15 1.24 10.44 -3.78
C GLY A 15 0.91 11.17 -2.49
N SER A 16 1.32 10.63 -1.35
CA SER A 16 1.18 11.26 -0.03
C SER A 16 1.49 12.76 0.00
N LEU A 17 0.63 13.52 0.69
CA LEU A 17 0.81 14.96 0.93
C LEU A 17 0.70 15.28 2.43
N LEU A 18 1.15 16.47 2.81
CA LEU A 18 1.10 16.91 4.20
C LEU A 18 -0.37 17.08 4.65
N ARG A 19 -0.78 16.30 5.64
CA ARG A 19 -2.14 16.38 6.20
C ARG A 19 -2.35 17.74 6.86
N PRO A 20 -3.45 18.46 6.57
CA PRO A 20 -3.76 19.71 7.22
C PRO A 20 -4.05 19.50 8.71
N GLN A 21 -3.74 20.50 9.54
CA GLN A 21 -3.92 20.44 10.99
C GLN A 21 -5.34 20.05 11.40
N LYS A 22 -6.35 20.58 10.70
CA LYS A 22 -7.78 20.24 10.92
C LYS A 22 -8.06 18.74 10.76
N LEU A 23 -7.44 18.07 9.80
CA LEU A 23 -7.60 16.63 9.59
C LEU A 23 -6.93 15.84 10.72
N LEU A 24 -5.76 16.27 11.18
CA LEU A 24 -5.07 15.64 12.31
C LEU A 24 -5.90 15.74 13.61
N GLU A 25 -6.46 16.91 13.89
CA GLU A 25 -7.33 17.16 15.05
C GLU A 25 -8.63 16.35 14.98
N ALA A 26 -9.23 16.24 13.79
CA ALA A 26 -10.42 15.41 13.59
C ALA A 26 -10.14 13.92 13.85
N ARG A 27 -9.01 13.41 13.35
CA ARG A 27 -8.57 12.03 13.62
C ARG A 27 -8.33 11.78 15.10
N ALA A 28 -7.64 12.69 15.79
CA ALA A 28 -7.42 12.60 17.23
C ALA A 28 -8.74 12.62 18.01
N SER A 29 -9.69 13.46 17.59
CA SER A 29 -11.02 13.57 18.22
C SER A 29 -11.86 12.31 18.00
N TRP A 30 -11.82 11.72 16.81
CA TRP A 30 -12.49 10.44 16.52
C TRP A 30 -11.91 9.30 17.34
N LYS A 31 -10.58 9.15 17.39
CA LYS A 31 -9.91 8.16 18.26
C LYS A 31 -10.23 8.35 19.74
N GLY A 32 -10.41 9.59 20.18
CA GLY A 32 -10.82 9.94 21.54
C GLY A 32 -12.32 9.80 21.82
N GLY A 33 -13.13 9.31 20.86
CA GLY A 33 -14.58 9.15 21.01
C GLY A 33 -15.39 10.45 21.03
N LYS A 34 -14.78 11.59 20.65
CA LYS A 34 -15.40 12.92 20.65
C LYS A 34 -16.01 13.31 19.30
N LEU A 35 -15.72 12.55 18.25
CA LEU A 35 -16.18 12.77 16.89
C LEU A 35 -16.74 11.45 16.35
N THR A 36 -17.89 11.49 15.69
CA THR A 36 -18.43 10.30 15.01
C THR A 36 -17.59 9.95 13.79
N PHE A 37 -17.63 8.69 13.36
CA PHE A 37 -16.94 8.27 12.14
C PHE A 37 -17.45 9.02 10.91
N GLU A 38 -18.76 9.23 10.80
CA GLU A 38 -19.38 10.02 9.72
C GLU A 38 -18.86 11.47 9.71
N ALA A 39 -18.73 12.10 10.87
CA ALA A 39 -18.18 13.45 10.96
C ALA A 39 -16.68 13.50 10.58
N LEU A 40 -15.90 12.48 10.93
CA LEU A 40 -14.53 12.33 10.44
C LEU A 40 -14.50 12.20 8.91
N GLN A 41 -15.34 11.33 8.35
CA GLN A 41 -15.44 11.11 6.91
C GLN A 41 -15.72 12.41 6.15
N ASN A 42 -16.65 13.24 6.63
CA ASN A 42 -16.93 14.53 6.01
C ASN A 42 -15.73 15.49 6.05
N ILE A 43 -14.94 15.48 7.13
CA ILE A 43 -13.72 16.29 7.25
C ILE A 43 -12.62 15.78 6.32
N GLU A 44 -12.49 14.45 6.18
CA GLU A 44 -11.57 13.84 5.21
C GLU A 44 -11.93 14.21 3.77
N ASP A 45 -13.21 14.09 3.39
CA ASP A 45 -13.69 14.41 2.04
C ASP A 45 -13.40 15.88 1.70
N GLU A 46 -13.63 16.78 2.66
CA GLU A 46 -13.32 18.20 2.50
C GLU A 46 -11.81 18.45 2.36
N ALA A 47 -10.98 17.79 3.16
CA ALA A 47 -9.53 17.91 3.05
C ALA A 47 -9.00 17.36 1.71
N ILE A 48 -9.59 16.28 1.21
CA ILE A 48 -9.28 15.71 -0.12
C ILE A 48 -9.68 16.70 -1.23
N ARG A 49 -10.86 17.31 -1.13
CA ARG A 49 -11.29 18.35 -2.09
C ARG A 49 -10.30 19.52 -2.14
N GLU A 50 -9.83 19.97 -0.98
CA GLU A 50 -8.85 21.06 -0.88
C GLU A 50 -7.48 20.67 -1.46
N VAL A 51 -6.98 19.47 -1.16
CA VAL A 51 -5.66 19.01 -1.65
C VAL A 51 -5.66 18.72 -3.14
N VAL A 52 -6.78 18.22 -3.69
CA VAL A 52 -6.98 18.08 -5.15
C VAL A 52 -6.87 19.44 -5.81
N LYS A 53 -7.60 20.44 -5.30
CA LYS A 53 -7.54 21.81 -5.84
C LYS A 53 -6.14 22.42 -5.74
N LEU A 54 -5.41 22.14 -4.67
CA LEU A 54 -4.03 22.60 -4.51
C LEU A 54 -3.13 22.06 -5.64
N GLN A 55 -3.18 20.76 -5.88
CA GLN A 55 -2.39 20.09 -6.93
C GLN A 55 -2.73 20.65 -8.32
N GLU A 56 -4.02 20.81 -8.63
CA GLU A 56 -4.47 21.38 -9.91
C GLU A 56 -4.03 22.85 -10.07
N ASN A 57 -4.11 23.67 -9.01
CA ASN A 57 -3.71 25.08 -9.04
C ASN A 57 -2.21 25.27 -9.33
N VAL A 58 -1.36 24.33 -8.91
CA VAL A 58 0.08 24.36 -9.22
C VAL A 58 0.41 23.71 -10.57
N GLY A 59 -0.61 23.25 -11.31
CA GLY A 59 -0.48 22.73 -12.67
C GLY A 59 -0.15 21.25 -12.77
N LEU A 60 -0.24 20.48 -11.67
CA LEU A 60 -0.08 19.03 -11.72
C LEU A 60 -1.21 18.38 -12.51
N LYS A 61 -0.88 17.24 -13.15
CA LYS A 61 -1.78 16.51 -14.05
C LYS A 61 -2.09 15.09 -13.57
N ALA A 62 -1.18 14.48 -12.82
CA ALA A 62 -1.48 13.36 -11.96
C ALA A 62 -1.91 13.90 -10.60
N ILE A 63 -3.12 13.56 -10.16
CA ILE A 63 -3.72 14.07 -8.93
C ILE A 63 -4.01 12.90 -8.01
N THR A 64 -3.59 12.99 -6.75
CA THR A 64 -3.92 12.02 -5.71
C THR A 64 -4.83 12.63 -4.66
N ASP A 65 -5.37 11.81 -3.76
CA ASP A 65 -6.07 12.25 -2.55
C ASP A 65 -5.11 12.60 -1.39
N GLY A 66 -3.79 12.57 -1.64
CA GLY A 66 -2.75 12.79 -0.64
C GLY A 66 -2.63 11.69 0.41
N GLU A 67 -3.32 10.56 0.24
CA GLU A 67 -3.44 9.47 1.23
C GLU A 67 -3.99 9.93 2.59
N PHE A 68 -4.88 10.93 2.56
CA PHE A 68 -5.40 11.60 3.75
C PHE A 68 -6.22 10.69 4.66
N ARG A 69 -6.80 9.61 4.10
CA ARG A 69 -7.55 8.60 4.87
C ARG A 69 -6.70 7.50 5.48
N ARG A 70 -5.42 7.43 5.13
CA ARG A 70 -4.50 6.47 5.73
C ARG A 70 -3.86 7.11 6.94
N GLU A 71 -3.69 6.36 8.02
CA GLU A 71 -2.78 6.71 9.08
C GLU A 71 -1.35 6.27 8.73
N ASN A 72 -1.24 5.09 8.13
CA ASN A 72 -0.03 4.49 7.64
C ASN A 72 -0.26 3.92 6.23
N TRP A 73 0.60 4.31 5.29
CA TRP A 73 0.44 4.03 3.86
C TRP A 73 0.20 2.55 3.53
N TRP A 74 0.83 1.63 4.26
CA TRP A 74 0.71 0.19 3.99
C TRP A 74 -0.21 -0.54 4.96
N ILE A 75 -0.20 -0.19 6.25
CA ILE A 75 -0.98 -0.92 7.27
C ILE A 75 -2.47 -0.81 6.97
N ASP A 76 -2.98 0.40 6.70
CA ASP A 76 -4.41 0.62 6.47
C ASP A 76 -4.93 -0.17 5.24
N PHE A 77 -4.11 -0.39 4.21
CA PHE A 77 -4.50 -1.20 3.07
C PHE A 77 -4.34 -2.69 3.35
N ILE A 78 -3.16 -3.14 3.78
CA ILE A 78 -2.86 -4.57 3.95
C ILE A 78 -3.72 -5.21 5.05
N SER A 79 -4.05 -4.48 6.12
CA SER A 79 -4.96 -4.95 7.18
C SER A 79 -6.41 -5.17 6.74
N GLN A 80 -6.82 -4.62 5.59
CA GLN A 80 -8.16 -4.81 5.05
C GLN A 80 -8.25 -6.04 4.13
N ILE A 81 -7.11 -6.67 3.81
CA ILE A 81 -7.08 -7.91 3.03
C ILE A 81 -7.60 -9.05 3.91
N GLU A 82 -8.60 -9.78 3.43
CA GLU A 82 -9.12 -10.93 4.15
C GLU A 82 -8.06 -12.03 4.24
N GLY A 83 -7.98 -12.67 5.41
CA GLY A 83 -6.93 -13.64 5.73
C GLY A 83 -5.61 -13.04 6.20
N ILE A 84 -5.50 -11.70 6.25
CA ILE A 84 -4.34 -10.99 6.79
C ILE A 84 -4.63 -10.40 8.18
N VAL A 85 -3.65 -10.53 9.08
CA VAL A 85 -3.62 -9.86 10.38
C VAL A 85 -2.28 -9.15 10.54
N ILE A 86 -2.31 -7.91 10.99
CA ILE A 86 -1.09 -7.17 11.36
C ILE A 86 -0.79 -7.50 12.82
N SER A 87 0.34 -8.15 13.09
CA SER A 87 0.74 -8.41 14.47
C SER A 87 1.37 -7.17 15.09
N GLU A 88 1.09 -6.96 16.38
CA GLU A 88 1.88 -6.03 17.17
C GLU A 88 3.33 -6.52 17.29
N PRO A 89 4.32 -5.62 17.35
CA PRO A 89 5.71 -6.00 17.51
C PRO A 89 5.90 -6.77 18.81
N ASP A 90 6.64 -7.89 18.75
CA ASP A 90 7.02 -8.61 19.95
C ASP A 90 7.99 -7.74 20.75
N VAL A 91 7.58 -7.29 21.94
CA VAL A 91 8.31 -6.35 22.80
C VAL A 91 9.69 -6.93 23.20
N SER A 92 9.90 -8.23 23.03
CA SER A 92 11.20 -8.90 23.24
C SER A 92 12.24 -8.61 22.15
N SER A 93 11.85 -8.03 21.01
CA SER A 93 12.72 -7.69 19.87
C SER A 93 13.28 -6.25 19.88
N GLU A 94 13.15 -5.54 21.02
CA GLU A 94 13.83 -4.26 21.21
C GLU A 94 15.35 -4.43 21.08
N PHE A 95 15.90 -3.93 19.97
CA PHE A 95 17.33 -3.74 19.78
C PHE A 95 17.88 -2.84 20.89
N LYS A 96 18.55 -3.45 21.87
CA LYS A 96 19.42 -2.70 22.80
C LYS A 96 20.69 -2.30 22.07
N THR A 97 20.73 -1.07 21.56
CA THR A 97 22.00 -0.45 21.17
C THR A 97 22.72 0.05 22.42
N ASP A 98 23.96 -0.40 22.59
CA ASP A 98 24.90 0.20 23.54
C ASP A 98 25.10 1.67 23.16
N GLY A 99 24.59 2.59 23.99
CA GLY A 99 24.72 4.04 23.78
C GLY A 99 23.49 4.73 23.17
N GLY A 100 22.42 4.86 23.97
CA GLY A 100 21.58 6.06 24.01
C GLY A 100 20.78 6.45 22.75
N LYS A 101 19.49 6.09 22.75
CA LYS A 101 18.41 6.50 21.82
C LYS A 101 18.39 5.81 20.45
N GLY A 102 18.22 4.50 20.45
CA GLY A 102 17.55 3.85 19.32
C GLY A 102 16.08 4.29 19.28
N SER A 103 15.65 4.97 18.23
CA SER A 103 14.21 5.07 17.92
C SER A 103 13.77 3.67 17.50
N GLY A 104 13.40 2.83 18.48
CA GLY A 104 13.02 1.43 18.28
C GLY A 104 11.75 1.31 17.46
N TYR A 105 11.86 1.43 16.14
CA TYR A 105 10.82 1.00 15.23
C TYR A 105 11.01 -0.49 15.01
N ILE A 106 10.23 -1.30 15.72
CA ILE A 106 10.07 -2.72 15.39
C ILE A 106 9.04 -2.78 14.26
N PRO A 107 9.41 -3.26 13.06
CA PRO A 107 8.46 -3.38 11.96
C PRO A 107 7.32 -4.31 12.36
N LYS A 108 6.07 -3.85 12.21
CA LYS A 108 4.92 -4.74 12.35
C LYS A 108 5.01 -5.87 11.33
N VAL A 109 4.76 -7.10 11.77
CA VAL A 109 4.76 -8.28 10.91
C VAL A 109 3.36 -8.51 10.36
N VAL A 110 3.28 -8.88 9.08
CA VAL A 110 2.04 -9.30 8.44
C VAL A 110 1.94 -10.81 8.59
N LYS A 111 0.83 -11.28 9.17
CA LYS A 111 0.52 -12.71 9.30
C LYS A 111 -0.61 -13.07 8.36
N THR A 112 -0.42 -14.14 7.59
CA THR A 112 -1.48 -14.75 6.78
C THR A 112 -2.07 -15.89 7.58
N VAL A 113 -3.26 -15.67 8.13
CA VAL A 113 -3.91 -16.58 9.09
C VAL A 113 -5.01 -17.44 8.46
N SER A 114 -5.44 -17.11 7.24
CA SER A 114 -6.34 -17.90 6.44
C SER A 114 -6.18 -17.55 4.95
N LYS A 115 -7.01 -18.15 4.09
CA LYS A 115 -6.93 -17.96 2.65
C LYS A 115 -7.17 -16.49 2.28
N ILE A 116 -6.29 -15.95 1.44
CA ILE A 116 -6.42 -14.59 0.90
C ILE A 116 -7.50 -14.55 -0.17
N THR A 117 -8.46 -13.65 0.00
CA THR A 117 -9.60 -13.46 -0.91
C THR A 117 -9.88 -11.98 -1.18
N HIS A 118 -10.42 -11.68 -2.36
CA HIS A 118 -10.91 -10.35 -2.72
C HIS A 118 -12.43 -10.34 -2.68
N ASN A 119 -13.00 -9.90 -1.55
CA ASN A 119 -14.45 -9.86 -1.37
C ASN A 119 -15.05 -8.47 -1.63
N ARG A 120 -14.23 -7.42 -1.52
CA ARG A 120 -14.57 -6.04 -1.83
C ARG A 120 -13.30 -5.30 -2.20
N SER A 121 -13.44 -4.27 -3.03
CA SER A 121 -12.34 -3.36 -3.29
C SER A 121 -12.05 -2.48 -2.07
N ILE A 122 -10.77 -2.32 -1.74
CA ILE A 122 -10.31 -1.56 -0.58
C ILE A 122 -10.35 -0.07 -0.88
N LEU A 123 -9.98 0.32 -2.10
CA LEU A 123 -9.83 1.72 -2.50
C LEU A 123 -11.04 2.32 -3.21
N ASP A 124 -12.14 1.58 -3.24
CA ASP A 124 -13.37 1.97 -3.92
C ASP A 124 -13.89 3.36 -3.52
N ARG A 125 -13.99 3.62 -2.22
CA ARG A 125 -14.47 4.91 -1.70
C ARG A 125 -13.47 6.03 -2.00
N ASP A 126 -12.19 5.76 -1.79
CA ASP A 126 -11.11 6.74 -1.90
C ASP A 126 -10.99 7.22 -3.35
N PHE A 127 -10.99 6.27 -4.28
CA PHE A 127 -10.97 6.57 -5.71
C PHE A 127 -12.24 7.30 -6.17
N GLU A 128 -13.43 6.93 -5.68
CA GLU A 128 -14.66 7.64 -6.01
C GLU A 128 -14.66 9.09 -5.52
N THR A 129 -14.16 9.35 -4.32
CA THR A 129 -14.03 10.73 -3.81
C THR A 129 -13.04 11.53 -4.65
N LEU A 130 -11.88 10.95 -4.98
CA LEU A 130 -10.89 11.59 -5.83
C LEU A 130 -11.47 11.94 -7.21
N LEU A 131 -12.12 10.96 -7.86
CA LEU A 131 -12.73 11.11 -9.18
C LEU A 131 -13.84 12.18 -9.20
N LYS A 132 -14.58 12.37 -8.10
CA LYS A 132 -15.59 13.44 -7.97
C LYS A 132 -14.98 14.85 -7.92
N HIS A 133 -13.73 14.98 -7.49
CA HIS A 133 -13.12 16.29 -7.22
C HIS A 133 -12.13 16.75 -8.27
N THR A 134 -11.44 15.85 -8.97
CA THR A 134 -10.45 16.23 -9.99
C THR A 134 -11.04 16.24 -11.40
N LYS A 135 -10.51 17.12 -12.25
CA LYS A 135 -10.73 17.10 -13.71
C LYS A 135 -9.51 16.58 -14.48
N GLU A 136 -8.40 16.37 -13.79
CA GLU A 136 -7.16 15.85 -14.34
C GLU A 136 -7.10 14.33 -14.14
N THR A 137 -5.93 13.70 -14.32
CA THR A 137 -5.81 12.24 -14.21
C THR A 137 -5.72 11.82 -12.74
N PRO A 138 -6.72 11.08 -12.20
CA PRO A 138 -6.64 10.58 -10.84
C PRO A 138 -5.62 9.44 -10.77
N LYS A 139 -4.69 9.56 -9.83
CA LYS A 139 -3.64 8.58 -9.53
C LYS A 139 -3.90 7.93 -8.18
N VAL A 140 -3.86 6.61 -8.16
CA VAL A 140 -4.08 5.79 -6.95
C VAL A 140 -2.77 5.11 -6.56
N THR A 141 -2.38 5.19 -5.28
CA THR A 141 -1.22 4.46 -4.74
C THR A 141 -1.69 3.23 -3.98
N ILE A 142 -1.09 2.07 -4.24
CA ILE A 142 -1.30 0.83 -3.50
C ILE A 142 0.04 0.30 -2.97
N PRO A 143 0.13 -0.22 -1.75
CA PRO A 143 1.33 -0.88 -1.26
C PRO A 143 1.66 -2.12 -2.09
N SER A 144 2.95 -2.41 -2.23
CA SER A 144 3.40 -3.63 -2.88
C SER A 144 2.98 -4.92 -2.14
N PRO A 145 2.65 -6.00 -2.89
CA PRO A 145 2.42 -7.32 -2.31
C PRO A 145 3.60 -7.87 -1.50
N THR A 146 4.83 -7.40 -1.76
CA THR A 146 6.04 -7.85 -1.05
C THR A 146 5.98 -7.55 0.46
N ARG A 147 5.21 -6.53 0.86
CA ARG A 147 4.96 -6.20 2.27
C ARG A 147 4.28 -7.33 3.04
N ILE A 148 3.47 -8.16 2.36
CA ILE A 148 2.72 -9.25 3.00
C ILE A 148 3.66 -10.33 3.55
N HIS A 149 4.83 -10.52 2.93
CA HIS A 149 5.74 -11.61 3.29
C HIS A 149 7.04 -11.14 3.94
N PHE A 150 7.66 -10.05 3.48
CA PHE A 150 9.07 -9.76 3.75
C PHE A 150 9.50 -9.79 5.22
N HIS A 151 8.73 -9.22 6.14
CA HIS A 151 9.12 -9.17 7.56
C HIS A 151 8.79 -10.45 8.34
N GLY A 152 7.93 -11.31 7.79
CA GLY A 152 7.47 -12.52 8.45
C GLY A 152 8.03 -13.82 7.87
N GLY A 153 8.42 -13.79 6.60
CA GLY A 153 8.83 -14.96 5.83
C GLY A 153 7.77 -16.08 5.84
N ARG A 154 8.22 -17.29 5.51
CA ARG A 154 7.39 -18.52 5.58
C ARG A 154 6.72 -18.72 6.94
N THR A 155 7.35 -18.29 8.05
CA THR A 155 6.82 -18.52 9.41
C THR A 155 5.57 -17.69 9.73
N ALA A 156 5.35 -16.59 9.01
CA ALA A 156 4.16 -15.77 9.16
C ALA A 156 3.00 -16.21 8.27
N VAL A 157 3.16 -17.27 7.49
CA VAL A 157 2.12 -17.83 6.61
C VAL A 157 1.61 -19.14 7.21
N ASP A 158 0.30 -19.21 7.47
CA ASP A 158 -0.36 -20.38 8.03
C ASP A 158 -0.08 -21.65 7.20
N LEU A 159 0.43 -22.69 7.87
CA LEU A 159 0.86 -23.94 7.24
C LEU A 159 -0.31 -24.85 6.88
N GLU A 160 -1.44 -24.75 7.58
CA GLU A 160 -2.63 -25.55 7.27
C GLU A 160 -3.31 -25.05 5.98
N THR A 161 -3.44 -23.73 5.84
CA THR A 161 -4.00 -23.07 4.65
C THR A 161 -3.04 -23.16 3.47
N TYR A 162 -1.74 -22.92 3.71
CA TYR A 162 -0.71 -22.86 2.68
C TYR A 162 0.46 -23.79 3.05
N PRO A 163 0.38 -25.11 2.77
CA PRO A 163 1.46 -26.05 3.07
C PRO A 163 2.78 -25.70 2.36
N ASP A 164 2.67 -25.09 1.18
CA ASP A 164 3.77 -24.48 0.43
C ASP A 164 3.40 -23.05 0.03
N LEU A 165 4.36 -22.29 -0.52
CA LEU A 165 4.14 -20.88 -0.88
C LEU A 165 3.59 -20.68 -2.32
N SER A 166 3.47 -21.72 -3.14
CA SER A 166 3.01 -21.57 -4.54
C SER A 166 1.57 -21.03 -4.62
N SER A 167 0.67 -21.65 -3.85
CA SER A 167 -0.73 -21.21 -3.76
C SER A 167 -0.87 -19.88 -3.02
N PHE A 168 0.00 -19.60 -2.05
CA PHE A 168 0.08 -18.31 -1.37
C PHE A 168 0.40 -17.16 -2.34
N TRP A 169 1.45 -17.30 -3.16
CA TRP A 169 1.79 -16.31 -4.18
C TRP A 169 0.69 -16.14 -5.21
N SER A 170 0.06 -17.24 -5.63
CA SER A 170 -1.04 -17.23 -6.59
C SER A 170 -2.27 -16.49 -6.06
N ASP A 171 -2.59 -16.64 -4.78
CA ASP A 171 -3.72 -15.95 -4.15
C ASP A 171 -3.43 -14.46 -3.92
N ILE A 172 -2.22 -14.07 -3.51
CA ILE A 172 -1.80 -12.65 -3.46
C ILE A 172 -1.90 -12.02 -4.85
N ALA A 173 -1.35 -12.67 -5.88
CA ALA A 173 -1.40 -12.14 -7.24
C ALA A 173 -2.84 -11.92 -7.72
N ARG A 174 -3.74 -12.87 -7.43
CA ARG A 174 -5.16 -12.77 -7.76
C ARG A 174 -5.83 -11.62 -7.02
N PHE A 175 -5.58 -11.46 -5.73
CA PHE A 175 -6.10 -10.35 -4.95
C PHE A 175 -5.74 -9.00 -5.58
N TYR A 176 -4.47 -8.80 -5.95
CA TYR A 176 -4.03 -7.56 -6.59
C TYR A 176 -4.61 -7.37 -8.00
N GLN A 177 -4.73 -8.45 -8.79
CA GLN A 177 -5.42 -8.39 -10.08
C GLN A 177 -6.87 -7.93 -9.93
N ASP A 178 -7.59 -8.47 -8.94
CA ASP A 178 -8.98 -8.13 -8.66
C ASP A 178 -9.12 -6.67 -8.16
N GLU A 179 -8.22 -6.20 -7.29
CA GLU A 179 -8.19 -4.81 -6.81
C GLU A 179 -7.91 -3.83 -7.97
N ILE A 180 -6.91 -4.14 -8.81
CA ILE A 180 -6.60 -3.34 -10.01
C ILE A 180 -7.81 -3.33 -10.95
N ALA A 181 -8.41 -4.49 -11.22
CA ALA A 181 -9.57 -4.60 -12.09
C ALA A 181 -10.77 -3.80 -11.56
N ALA A 182 -10.98 -3.76 -10.23
CA ALA A 182 -12.05 -2.97 -9.61
C ALA A 182 -11.82 -1.46 -9.82
N LEU A 183 -10.59 -0.97 -9.62
CA LEU A 183 -10.21 0.42 -9.92
C LEU A 183 -10.39 0.74 -11.41
N GLU A 184 -9.98 -0.17 -12.28
CA GLU A 184 -10.12 -0.02 -13.73
C GLU A 184 -11.58 0.05 -14.19
N GLN A 185 -12.47 -0.75 -13.59
CA GLN A 185 -13.91 -0.74 -13.85
C GLN A 185 -14.53 0.62 -13.52
N LYS A 186 -14.01 1.32 -12.52
CA LYS A 186 -14.41 2.69 -12.15
C LYS A 186 -13.74 3.79 -12.99
N GLY A 187 -12.86 3.41 -13.92
CA GLY A 187 -12.17 4.34 -14.82
C GLY A 187 -10.79 4.79 -14.35
N CYS A 188 -10.22 4.18 -13.31
CA CYS A 188 -8.83 4.45 -12.94
C CYS A 188 -7.89 3.98 -14.05
N ARG A 189 -7.01 4.86 -14.52
CA ARG A 189 -6.00 4.55 -15.56
C ARG A 189 -4.58 4.90 -15.14
N TYR A 190 -4.40 5.34 -13.90
CA TYR A 190 -3.07 5.54 -13.34
C TYR A 190 -3.02 4.98 -11.90
N ILE A 191 -2.34 3.85 -11.76
CA ILE A 191 -2.10 3.19 -10.48
C ILE A 191 -0.59 3.15 -10.23
N GLN A 192 -0.16 3.37 -8.99
CA GLN A 192 1.22 3.24 -8.55
C GLN A 192 1.30 2.15 -7.48
N ILE A 193 2.30 1.27 -7.58
CA ILE A 193 2.59 0.24 -6.59
C ILE A 193 3.83 0.67 -5.79
N ASP A 194 3.64 1.03 -4.52
CA ASP A 194 4.72 1.50 -3.66
C ASP A 194 5.51 0.31 -3.08
N ASP A 195 6.75 0.11 -3.56
CA ASP A 195 7.63 -0.97 -3.11
C ASP A 195 8.99 -0.51 -2.54
N PRO A 196 9.02 0.10 -1.35
CA PRO A 196 10.29 0.38 -0.68
C PRO A 196 11.03 -0.89 -0.24
N VAL A 197 10.39 -2.06 -0.20
CA VAL A 197 11.01 -3.31 0.28
C VAL A 197 12.13 -3.77 -0.64
N LEU A 198 12.00 -3.56 -1.95
CA LEU A 198 13.04 -3.94 -2.89
C LEU A 198 14.39 -3.28 -2.59
N THR A 199 14.39 -2.07 -2.02
CA THR A 199 15.62 -1.38 -1.61
C THR A 199 16.34 -2.08 -0.46
N TYR A 200 15.64 -2.88 0.36
CA TYR A 200 16.23 -3.56 1.50
C TYR A 200 17.15 -4.71 1.07
N PHE A 201 17.01 -5.21 -0.16
CA PHE A 201 17.93 -6.20 -0.73
C PHE A 201 19.32 -5.62 -1.02
N LEU A 202 19.50 -4.30 -0.88
CA LEU A 202 20.78 -3.59 -0.99
C LEU A 202 21.50 -3.39 0.37
N ASP A 203 20.81 -3.63 1.49
CA ASP A 203 21.35 -3.48 2.86
C ASP A 203 21.73 -4.85 3.43
N ASP A 204 23.02 -5.09 3.68
CA ASP A 204 23.53 -6.35 4.24
C ASP A 204 22.86 -6.75 5.55
N ARG A 205 22.50 -5.79 6.41
CA ARG A 205 21.79 -6.09 7.66
C ARG A 205 20.40 -6.64 7.36
N MET A 206 19.68 -6.07 6.39
CA MET A 206 18.36 -6.58 6.01
C MET A 206 18.45 -7.94 5.32
N ARG A 207 19.48 -8.16 4.50
CA ARG A 207 19.75 -9.46 3.87
C ARG A 207 20.06 -10.54 4.92
N ASN A 208 20.84 -10.22 5.95
CA ASN A 208 21.14 -11.14 7.05
C ASN A 208 19.87 -11.46 7.86
N ASN A 209 19.03 -10.46 8.15
CA ASN A 209 17.75 -10.69 8.84
C ASN A 209 16.84 -11.67 8.07
N LEU A 210 16.83 -11.63 6.73
CA LEU A 210 16.10 -12.60 5.91
C LEU A 210 16.68 -14.02 6.08
N GLN A 211 18.00 -14.16 6.09
CA GLN A 211 18.66 -15.45 6.31
C GLN A 211 18.35 -16.01 7.70
N ASP A 212 18.31 -15.17 8.73
CA ASP A 212 17.98 -15.57 10.10
C ASP A 212 16.56 -16.14 10.23
N ILE A 213 15.62 -15.68 9.40
CA ILE A 213 14.25 -16.22 9.33
C ILE A 213 14.09 -17.35 8.31
N GLY A 214 15.20 -17.85 7.75
CA GLY A 214 15.23 -19.00 6.83
C GLY A 214 14.98 -18.66 5.37
N GLU A 215 14.96 -17.38 4.99
CA GLU A 215 14.79 -16.93 3.62
C GLU A 215 16.13 -16.73 2.91
N ASN A 216 16.20 -17.06 1.62
CA ASN A 216 17.37 -16.74 0.79
C ASN A 216 17.14 -15.42 0.04
N PRO A 217 17.87 -14.32 0.34
CA PRO A 217 17.62 -13.03 -0.29
C PRO A 217 17.85 -13.03 -1.82
N ASP A 218 18.79 -13.84 -2.33
CA ASP A 218 19.09 -13.89 -3.77
C ASP A 218 18.01 -14.63 -4.56
N THR A 219 17.36 -15.61 -3.95
CA THR A 219 16.19 -16.26 -4.54
C THR A 219 14.94 -15.40 -4.36
N LEU A 220 14.76 -14.81 -3.17
CA LEU A 220 13.54 -14.10 -2.79
C LEU A 220 13.29 -12.85 -3.65
N ILE A 221 14.33 -12.10 -4.02
CA ILE A 221 14.17 -10.94 -4.91
C ILE A 221 13.56 -11.33 -6.27
N ASN A 222 13.93 -12.50 -6.80
CA ASN A 222 13.37 -13.02 -8.05
C ASN A 222 11.92 -13.48 -7.87
N ILE A 223 11.60 -14.10 -6.73
CA ILE A 223 10.22 -14.46 -6.38
C ILE A 223 9.36 -13.19 -6.32
N TYR A 224 9.84 -12.11 -5.71
CA TYR A 224 9.10 -10.86 -5.61
C TYR A 224 8.93 -10.15 -6.95
N ALA A 225 9.97 -10.15 -7.80
CA ALA A 225 9.84 -9.64 -9.16
C ALA A 225 8.77 -10.41 -9.97
N ASN A 226 8.74 -11.73 -9.85
CA ASN A 226 7.73 -12.56 -10.50
C ASN A 226 6.32 -12.30 -9.93
N LEU A 227 6.20 -12.19 -8.60
CA LEU A 227 4.94 -11.85 -7.94
C LEU A 227 4.38 -10.51 -8.42
N LEU A 228 5.23 -9.48 -8.50
CA LEU A 228 4.84 -8.16 -9.00
C LEU A 228 4.36 -8.24 -10.45
N ASN A 229 5.09 -8.96 -11.31
CA ASN A 229 4.66 -9.20 -12.70
C ASN A 229 3.32 -9.94 -12.75
N ASP A 230 3.12 -10.95 -11.90
CA ASP A 230 1.87 -11.69 -11.81
C ASP A 230 0.71 -10.83 -11.32
N CYS A 231 0.92 -9.93 -10.36
CA CYS A 231 -0.11 -9.00 -9.88
C CYS A 231 -0.62 -8.09 -11.02
N ILE A 232 0.23 -7.74 -11.98
CA ILE A 232 -0.09 -6.71 -13.00
C ILE A 232 -0.33 -7.26 -14.40
N LYS A 233 -0.23 -8.58 -14.61
CA LYS A 233 -0.27 -9.18 -15.96
C LYS A 233 -1.62 -9.06 -16.66
N ASN A 234 -2.70 -8.95 -15.90
CA ASN A 234 -4.07 -8.85 -16.41
C ASN A 234 -4.57 -7.40 -16.52
N ARG A 235 -3.74 -6.40 -16.18
CA ARG A 235 -4.12 -5.00 -16.31
C ARG A 235 -4.53 -4.68 -17.75
N ARG A 236 -5.40 -3.70 -17.92
CA ARG A 236 -5.76 -3.20 -19.25
C ARG A 236 -4.58 -2.48 -19.89
N ASN A 237 -4.50 -2.57 -21.22
CA ASN A 237 -3.44 -1.91 -21.99
C ASN A 237 -3.45 -0.38 -21.87
N ASP A 238 -4.61 0.21 -21.57
CA ASP A 238 -4.78 1.65 -21.34
C ASP A 238 -4.54 2.07 -19.88
N THR A 239 -4.27 1.13 -18.97
CA THR A 239 -3.91 1.42 -17.58
C THR A 239 -2.40 1.54 -17.43
N TYR A 240 -1.96 2.71 -16.99
CA TYR A 240 -0.58 2.98 -16.67
C TYR A 240 -0.26 2.57 -15.24
N LEU A 241 0.84 1.83 -15.08
CA LEU A 241 1.39 1.42 -13.80
C LEU A 241 2.80 1.96 -13.60
N THR A 242 3.04 2.51 -12.41
CA THR A 242 4.39 2.86 -11.93
C THR A 242 4.72 2.08 -10.66
N MET A 243 6.02 1.87 -10.44
CA MET A 243 6.61 1.40 -9.17
C MET A 243 7.66 2.40 -8.71
#